data_AF-A0A1F6Z231-F1
#
_entry.id   AF-A0A1F6Z231-F1
#
_cell.length_a   1.000
_cell.length_b   1.000
_cell.length_c   1.000
_cell.angle_alpha   90.00
_cell.angle_beta   90.00
_cell.angle_gamma   90.00
#
_symmetry.space_group_name_H-M   'P 1'
#
loop_
_entity.id
_entity.type
_entity.pdbx_description
1 polymer ?
#
loop_
_entity_poly.entity_id
_entity_poly.type
_entity_poly.pdbx_seq_one_letter_code
_entity_poly.pdbx_strand_id
1 'polypeptide(L)'
;MKTMQEIEDFYVNQGYREDKLREILSKDKEYQKILNERKNKLTNKLKVTDKERKEYVLSTDSDFDILAKCKELEKKNLSIEHREIIKLIKTQLEDDWRKPLTDYLNKLMKIYT
;
A
#
# COMPACT_ATOMS: atom_id res chain seq x y z
N MET A 1 21.21 8.42 -11.73
CA MET A 1 20.07 7.50 -11.66
C MET A 1 18.97 8.26 -10.96
N LYS A 2 17.79 8.43 -11.57
CA LYS A 2 16.73 9.22 -10.94
C LYS A 2 16.16 8.47 -9.73
N THR A 3 15.72 9.21 -8.71
CA THR A 3 14.96 8.62 -7.59
C THR A 3 13.53 8.34 -8.04
N MET A 4 12.82 7.45 -7.33
CA MET A 4 11.39 7.20 -7.59
C MET A 4 10.56 8.48 -7.53
N GLN A 5 10.88 9.37 -6.58
CA GLN A 5 10.18 10.63 -6.38
C GLN A 5 10.45 11.61 -7.53
N GLU A 6 11.68 11.66 -8.06
CA GLU A 6 12.00 12.46 -9.26
C GLU A 6 11.24 11.99 -10.51
N ILE A 7 10.95 10.68 -10.61
CA ILE A 7 10.15 10.14 -11.71
C ILE A 7 8.66 10.45 -11.52
N GLU A 8 8.17 10.34 -10.28
CA GLU A 8 6.79 10.71 -9.95
C GLU A 8 6.55 12.22 -10.16
N ASP A 9 7.44 13.06 -9.63
CA ASP A 9 7.41 14.52 -9.77
C ASP A 9 7.48 14.95 -11.24
N PHE A 10 8.21 14.22 -12.09
CA PHE A 10 8.25 14.47 -13.53
C PHE A 10 6.85 14.34 -14.16
N TYR A 11 6.12 13.26 -13.87
CA TYR A 11 4.77 13.04 -14.41
C TYR A 11 3.73 13.96 -13.75
N VAL A 12 3.89 14.26 -12.47
CA VAL A 12 3.09 15.26 -11.77
C VAL A 12 3.26 16.64 -12.42
N ASN A 13 4.48 17.03 -12.78
CA ASN A 13 4.74 18.30 -13.47
C ASN A 13 4.20 18.34 -14.90
N GLN A 14 3.96 17.17 -15.52
CA GLN A 14 3.25 17.05 -16.80
C GLN A 14 1.72 17.05 -16.66
N GLY A 15 1.19 17.20 -15.43
CA GLY A 15 -0.23 17.29 -15.16
C GLY A 15 -0.93 15.94 -14.93
N TYR A 16 -0.19 14.83 -14.88
CA TYR A 16 -0.77 13.55 -14.51
C TYR A 16 -1.09 13.53 -13.01
N ARG A 17 -2.26 12.98 -12.68
CA ARG A 17 -2.77 12.87 -11.31
C ARG A 17 -3.48 11.54 -11.14
N GLU A 18 -3.55 11.08 -9.89
CA GLU A 18 -4.37 9.95 -9.45
C GLU A 18 -4.21 8.72 -10.36
N ASP A 19 -5.31 8.20 -10.92
CA ASP A 19 -5.32 6.96 -11.69
C ASP A 19 -4.47 7.05 -12.97
N LYS A 20 -4.41 8.23 -13.61
CA LYS A 20 -3.58 8.44 -14.80
C LYS A 20 -2.09 8.44 -14.46
N LEU A 21 -1.73 9.00 -13.31
CA LEU A 21 -0.36 8.95 -12.80
C LEU A 21 0.04 7.50 -12.52
N ARG A 22 -0.85 6.73 -11.87
CA ARG A 22 -0.63 5.30 -11.60
C ARG A 22 -0.45 4.49 -12.88
N GLU A 23 -1.31 4.70 -13.87
CA GLU A 23 -1.23 4.00 -15.16
C GLU A 23 0.12 4.22 -15.84
N ILE A 24 0.60 5.47 -15.84
CA ILE A 24 1.89 5.81 -16.46
C ILE A 24 3.06 5.23 -15.67
N LEU A 25 3.06 5.38 -14.34
CA LEU A 25 4.10 4.80 -13.48
C LEU A 25 4.13 3.27 -13.57
N SER A 26 3.01 2.60 -13.84
CA SER A 26 2.95 1.16 -14.07
C SER A 26 3.69 0.72 -15.35
N LYS A 27 3.74 1.60 -16.36
CA LYS A 27 4.38 1.36 -17.67
C LYS A 27 5.82 1.87 -17.73
N ASP A 28 6.21 2.76 -16.82
CA ASP A 28 7.55 3.33 -16.76
C ASP A 28 8.58 2.28 -16.30
N LYS A 29 9.49 1.89 -17.21
CA LYS A 29 10.48 0.85 -16.96
C LYS A 29 11.50 1.22 -15.87
N GLU A 30 11.86 2.50 -15.75
CA GLU A 30 12.85 2.96 -14.77
C GLU A 30 12.23 2.98 -13.37
N TYR A 31 11.00 3.49 -13.27
CA TYR A 31 10.20 3.45 -12.05
C TYR A 31 9.97 2.02 -11.57
N GLN A 32 9.53 1.12 -12.45
CA GLN A 32 9.29 -0.28 -12.11
C GLN A 32 10.57 -1.02 -11.71
N LYS A 33 11.72 -0.68 -12.31
CA LYS A 33 13.01 -1.26 -11.92
C LYS A 33 13.39 -0.84 -10.50
N ILE A 34 13.32 0.45 -10.18
CA ILE A 34 13.63 0.97 -8.83
C ILE A 34 12.65 0.39 -7.80
N LEU A 35 11.36 0.32 -8.15
CA LEU A 35 10.32 -0.28 -7.32
C LEU A 35 10.63 -1.76 -7.03
N ASN A 36 11.05 -2.54 -8.03
CA ASN A 36 11.41 -3.94 -7.86
C ASN A 36 12.69 -4.13 -7.03
N GLU A 37 13.72 -3.29 -7.21
CA GLU A 37 14.94 -3.30 -6.40
C GLU A 37 14.63 -2.98 -4.92
N ARG A 38 13.80 -1.97 -4.67
CA ARG A 38 13.31 -1.62 -3.32
C ARG A 38 12.49 -2.75 -2.71
N LYS A 39 11.51 -3.29 -3.46
CA LYS A 39 10.72 -4.46 -3.05
C LYS A 39 11.62 -5.62 -2.65
N ASN A 40 12.65 -5.95 -3.43
CA ASN A 40 13.56 -7.06 -3.12
C ASN A 40 14.38 -6.83 -1.85
N LYS A 41 14.92 -5.61 -1.66
CA LYS A 41 15.67 -5.25 -0.45
C LYS A 41 14.81 -5.33 0.82
N LEU A 42 13.56 -4.86 0.73
CA LEU A 42 12.64 -4.81 1.88
C LEU A 42 12.00 -6.17 2.16
N THR A 43 11.70 -6.97 1.14
CA THR A 43 11.10 -8.30 1.34
C THR A 43 12.02 -9.25 2.12
N ASN A 44 13.34 -9.15 1.90
CA ASN A 44 14.32 -9.92 2.66
C ASN A 44 14.36 -9.53 4.15
N LYS A 45 14.00 -8.29 4.50
CA LYS A 45 13.97 -7.78 5.89
C LYS A 45 12.61 -7.99 6.57
N LEU A 46 11.50 -7.76 5.85
CA LEU A 46 10.13 -7.81 6.37
C LEU A 46 9.45 -9.18 6.24
N LYS A 47 10.06 -10.14 5.51
CA LYS A 47 9.43 -11.42 5.14
C LYS A 47 8.02 -11.20 4.56
N VAL A 48 7.91 -10.31 3.57
CA VAL A 48 6.66 -10.10 2.84
C VAL A 48 6.37 -11.36 2.03
N THR A 49 5.19 -11.94 2.24
CA THR A 49 4.76 -13.15 1.52
C THR A 49 4.34 -12.83 0.10
N ASP A 50 4.34 -13.82 -0.79
CA ASP A 50 3.88 -13.64 -2.17
C ASP A 50 2.41 -13.20 -2.25
N LYS A 51 1.60 -13.57 -1.24
CA LYS A 51 0.23 -13.10 -1.11
C LYS A 51 0.20 -11.59 -0.88
N GLU A 52 0.93 -11.11 0.12
CA GLU A 52 1.00 -9.67 0.44
C GLU A 52 1.59 -8.85 -0.71
N ARG A 53 2.53 -9.42 -1.49
CA ARG A 53 3.06 -8.77 -2.70
C ARG A 53 2.01 -8.55 -3.80
N LYS A 54 1.01 -9.43 -3.87
CA LYS A 54 -0.10 -9.32 -4.83
C LYS A 54 -1.23 -8.44 -4.31
N GLU A 55 -1.43 -8.45 -3.00
CA GLU A 55 -2.52 -7.74 -2.32
C GLU A 55 -2.17 -6.25 -2.12
N TYR A 56 -0.92 -5.93 -1.79
CA TYR A 56 -0.51 -4.59 -1.39
C TYR A 56 0.35 -3.85 -2.43
N VAL A 57 0.02 -2.58 -2.64
CA VAL A 57 0.78 -1.59 -3.39
C VAL A 57 1.72 -0.86 -2.43
N LEU A 58 2.90 -1.44 -2.23
CA LEU A 58 3.97 -0.86 -1.40
C LEU A 58 4.86 0.04 -2.26
N SER A 59 4.40 1.26 -2.54
CA SER A 59 5.06 2.20 -3.46
C SER A 59 6.11 3.07 -2.77
N THR A 60 5.92 3.37 -1.49
CA THR A 60 6.80 4.24 -0.71
C THR A 60 7.48 3.46 0.42
N ASP A 61 8.62 3.94 0.91
CA ASP A 61 9.28 3.36 2.09
C ASP A 61 8.34 3.40 3.31
N SER A 62 7.47 4.42 3.38
CA SER A 62 6.44 4.53 4.41
C SER A 62 5.41 3.40 4.38
N ASP A 63 5.02 2.91 3.19
CA ASP A 63 4.08 1.78 3.06
C ASP A 63 4.68 0.50 3.65
N PHE A 64 5.99 0.29 3.45
CA PHE A 64 6.71 -0.83 4.05
C PHE A 64 6.84 -0.68 5.57
N ASP A 65 7.10 0.53 6.08
CA ASP A 65 7.16 0.79 7.52
C ASP A 65 5.80 0.57 8.20
N ILE A 66 4.71 0.97 7.54
CA ILE A 66 3.34 0.71 8.00
C ILE A 66 3.11 -0.80 8.08
N LEU A 67 3.43 -1.55 7.03
CA LEU A 67 3.28 -3.00 7.02
C LEU A 67 4.14 -3.68 8.09
N ALA A 68 5.38 -3.20 8.31
CA ALA A 68 6.28 -3.73 9.34
C ALA A 68 5.67 -3.58 10.73
N LYS A 69 5.21 -2.36 11.05
CA LYS A 69 4.56 -2.06 12.33
C LYS A 69 3.30 -2.89 12.53
N CYS A 70 2.47 -3.05 11.49
CA CYS A 70 1.29 -3.90 11.54
C CYS A 70 1.66 -5.35 11.89
N LYS A 71 2.67 -5.92 11.23
CA LYS A 71 3.17 -7.28 11.50
C LYS A 71 3.73 -7.45 12.91
N GLU A 72 4.42 -6.44 13.43
CA GLU A 72 4.95 -6.48 14.80
C GLU A 72 3.83 -6.43 15.84
N LEU A 73 2.79 -5.63 15.59
CA LEU A 73 1.62 -5.54 16.45
C LEU A 73 0.78 -6.82 16.40
N GLU A 74 0.60 -7.44 15.23
CA GLU A 74 -0.13 -8.70 15.05
C GLU A 74 0.49 -9.87 15.84
N LYS A 75 1.78 -9.81 16.18
CA LYS A 75 2.45 -10.80 17.05
C LYS A 75 2.14 -10.62 18.53
N LYS A 76 1.53 -9.50 18.93
CA LYS A 76 1.17 -9.19 20.32
C LYS A 76 -0.25 -9.67 20.62
N ASN A 77 -0.56 -9.81 21.91
CA ASN A 77 -1.93 -10.09 22.32
C ASN A 77 -2.78 -8.81 22.29
N LEU A 78 -3.26 -8.47 21.10
CA LEU A 78 -4.10 -7.29 20.89
C LEU A 78 -5.57 -7.58 21.25
N SER A 79 -6.26 -6.55 21.75
CA SER A 79 -7.73 -6.56 21.89
C SER A 79 -8.41 -6.61 20.52
N ILE A 80 -9.70 -6.94 20.50
CA ILE A 80 -10.48 -7.08 19.26
C ILE A 80 -10.50 -5.75 18.51
N GLU A 81 -10.68 -4.64 19.22
CA GLU A 81 -10.75 -3.29 18.66
C GLU A 81 -9.44 -2.91 17.96
N HIS A 82 -8.30 -3.16 18.61
CA HIS A 82 -6.99 -2.88 18.01
C HIS A 82 -6.70 -3.78 16.80
N ARG A 83 -7.18 -5.03 16.79
CA ARG A 83 -7.05 -5.90 15.61
C ARG A 83 -7.85 -5.36 14.43
N GLU A 84 -9.05 -4.87 14.66
CA GLU A 84 -9.87 -4.25 13.60
C GLU A 84 -9.23 -2.97 13.06
N ILE A 85 -8.63 -2.14 13.92
CA ILE A 85 -7.87 -0.96 13.47
C ILE A 85 -6.67 -1.37 12.61
N ILE A 86 -5.93 -2.41 12.97
CA ILE A 86 -4.79 -2.87 12.16
C ILE A 86 -5.26 -3.40 10.80
N LYS A 87 -6.35 -4.17 10.76
CA LYS A 87 -6.96 -4.59 9.48
C LYS A 87 -7.30 -3.38 8.63
N LEU A 88 -7.95 -2.38 9.21
CA LEU A 88 -8.29 -1.13 8.54
C LEU A 88 -7.05 -0.44 7.96
N ILE A 89 -5.98 -0.30 8.75
CA ILE A 89 -4.72 0.29 8.28
C ILE A 89 -4.15 -0.50 7.09
N LYS A 90 -4.17 -1.84 7.15
CA LYS A 90 -3.67 -2.68 6.06
C LYS A 90 -4.49 -2.55 4.77
N THR A 91 -5.80 -2.27 4.85
CA THR A 91 -6.59 -2.01 3.64
C THR A 91 -6.06 -0.83 2.84
N GLN A 92 -5.45 0.17 3.49
CA GLN A 92 -4.89 1.34 2.82
C GLN A 92 -3.65 1.02 1.98
N LEU A 93 -3.07 -0.16 2.18
CA LEU A 93 -1.99 -0.69 1.36
C LEU A 93 -2.52 -1.43 0.14
N GLU A 94 -3.82 -1.72 0.02
CA GLU A 94 -4.41 -2.38 -1.15
C GLU A 94 -4.54 -1.43 -2.34
N ASP A 95 -4.51 -1.98 -3.57
CA ASP A 95 -4.64 -1.20 -4.80
C ASP A 95 -5.96 -0.44 -4.87
N ASP A 96 -7.06 -1.13 -4.57
CA ASP A 96 -8.41 -0.58 -4.45
C ASP A 96 -8.86 -0.55 -2.98
N TRP A 97 -8.12 0.17 -2.15
CA TRP A 97 -8.42 0.34 -0.72
C TRP A 97 -9.81 0.97 -0.46
N ARG A 98 -10.41 1.66 -1.44
CA ARG A 98 -11.72 2.30 -1.29
C ARG A 98 -12.84 1.27 -1.20
N LYS A 99 -12.72 0.16 -1.91
CA LYS A 99 -13.71 -0.93 -1.91
C LYS A 99 -13.94 -1.55 -0.53
N PRO A 100 -12.91 -2.07 0.20
CA PRO A 100 -13.13 -2.66 1.52
C PRO A 100 -13.67 -1.64 2.54
N LEU A 101 -13.29 -0.36 2.43
CA LEU A 101 -13.87 0.71 3.26
C LEU A 101 -15.35 0.93 2.95
N THR A 102 -15.70 1.04 1.67
CA THR A 102 -17.09 1.27 1.24
C THR A 102 -17.98 0.09 1.64
N ASP A 103 -17.48 -1.14 1.48
CA ASP A 103 -18.19 -2.35 1.92
C ASP A 103 -18.41 -2.37 3.44
N TYR A 104 -17.42 -1.93 4.21
CA TYR A 104 -17.54 -1.82 5.67
C TYR A 104 -18.57 -0.74 6.08
N LEU A 105 -18.51 0.44 5.47
CA LEU A 105 -19.47 1.53 5.71
C LEU A 105 -20.90 1.11 5.34
N ASN A 106 -21.09 0.43 4.21
CA ASN A 106 -22.40 -0.10 3.80
C ASN A 106 -22.96 -1.11 4.81
N LYS A 107 -22.09 -1.92 5.44
CA LYS A 107 -22.52 -2.82 6.53
C LYS A 107 -22.94 -2.04 7.77
N LEU A 108 -22.19 -1.01 8.16
CA LEU A 108 -22.55 -0.16 9.30
C LEU A 108 -23.88 0.56 9.05
N MET A 109 -24.08 1.11 7.85
CA MET A 109 -25.34 1.75 7.50
C MET A 109 -26.52 0.80 7.67
N LYS A 110 -26.41 -0.48 7.30
CA LYS A 110 -27.46 -1.49 7.51
C LYS A 110 -27.75 -1.83 8.97
N ILE A 111 -26.81 -1.57 9.89
CA ILE A 111 -26.99 -1.83 11.32
C ILE A 111 -27.66 -0.64 12.01
N TYR A 112 -27.33 0.57 11.57
CA TYR A 112 -27.80 1.82 12.15
C TYR A 112 -28.95 2.47 11.35
N THR A 113 -29.50 1.76 10.37
CA THR A 113 -30.75 2.09 9.64
C THR A 113 -31.77 1.00 9.93
#